data_AF-A1RY26-F1
#
_entry.id   AF-A1RY26-F1
#
_cell.length_a   1.000
_cell.length_b   1.000
_cell.length_c   1.000
_cell.angle_alpha   90.00
_cell.angle_beta   90.00
_cell.angle_gamma   90.00
#
_symmetry.space_group_name_H-M   'P 1'
#
loop_
_entity.id
_entity.type
_entity.pdbx_description
1 polymer ?
#
loop_
_entity_poly.entity_id
_entity_poly.type
_entity_poly.pdbx_seq_one_letter_code
_entity_poly.pdbx_strand_id
1 'polypeptide(L)'
;MKAFAFELKAVDPKPLDLAVKPYLLTVCSGKATVLSPVRRRQFLEEDLVGFDEEIGFLIGIVYNDFFHGEGNVEVFEYDVSSSCEMVAKIYEVRDSGFLYYRARVYKRSEGVEGWTVIFSDHFSKPGRPKHKLEELSAIIGVRLEELAEALKEEHAAK
;
A
#
# COMPACT_ATOMS: atom_id res chain seq x y z
N MET A 1 4.48 7.63 8.77
CA MET A 1 4.23 7.40 7.33
C MET A 1 2.74 7.17 7.10
N LYS A 2 2.13 7.75 6.05
CA LYS A 2 0.69 7.60 5.73
C LYS A 2 0.47 6.49 4.70
N ALA A 3 -0.66 5.79 4.76
CA ALA A 3 -1.20 4.92 3.70
C ALA A 3 -2.72 5.07 3.63
N PHE A 4 -3.34 4.68 2.52
CA PHE A 4 -4.75 4.94 2.25
C PHE A 4 -5.56 3.65 2.13
N ALA A 5 -6.62 3.52 2.92
CA ALA A 5 -7.63 2.49 2.72
C ALA A 5 -8.88 3.14 2.16
N PHE A 6 -9.57 2.48 1.24
CA PHE A 6 -10.81 3.04 0.69
C PHE A 6 -11.70 1.99 0.06
N GLU A 7 -12.98 2.32 -0.01
CA GLU A 7 -13.95 1.66 -0.88
C GLU A 7 -14.48 2.71 -1.86
N LEU A 8 -14.66 2.33 -3.13
CA LEU A 8 -15.20 3.19 -4.17
C LEU A 8 -16.08 2.39 -5.10
N LYS A 9 -17.35 2.80 -5.20
CA LYS A 9 -18.31 2.31 -6.19
C LYS A 9 -18.75 3.47 -7.06
N ALA A 10 -18.51 3.39 -8.36
CA ALA A 10 -18.94 4.40 -9.32
C ALA A 10 -19.55 3.73 -10.56
N VAL A 11 -20.46 4.42 -11.24
CA VAL A 11 -21.10 3.92 -12.46
C VAL A 11 -20.68 4.76 -13.68
N ASP A 12 -20.32 6.03 -13.47
CA ASP A 12 -19.99 7.04 -14.48
C ASP A 12 -18.63 7.68 -14.12
N PRO A 13 -17.68 7.91 -15.04
CA PRO A 13 -17.67 7.59 -16.48
C PRO A 13 -17.47 6.11 -16.81
N LYS A 14 -17.10 5.30 -15.83
CA LYS A 14 -16.91 3.84 -15.97
C LYS A 14 -17.34 3.14 -14.68
N PRO A 15 -17.88 1.92 -14.76
CA PRO A 15 -18.12 1.10 -13.59
C PRO A 15 -16.82 0.84 -12.81
N LEU A 16 -16.85 1.14 -11.52
CA LEU A 16 -15.79 0.84 -10.55
C LEU A 16 -16.43 0.15 -9.34
N ASP A 17 -15.81 -0.91 -8.86
CA ASP A 17 -16.13 -1.55 -7.58
C ASP A 17 -14.81 -1.95 -6.93
N LEU A 18 -14.24 -1.00 -6.19
CA LEU A 18 -12.91 -1.08 -5.62
C LEU A 18 -12.98 -1.13 -4.10
N ALA A 19 -12.21 -2.05 -3.51
CA ALA A 19 -11.87 -2.02 -2.09
C ALA A 19 -10.36 -2.19 -1.94
N VAL A 20 -9.74 -1.27 -1.20
CA VAL A 20 -8.29 -1.16 -1.06
C VAL A 20 -7.92 -1.15 0.41
N LYS A 21 -7.06 -2.08 0.81
CA LYS A 21 -6.54 -2.20 2.17
C LYS A 21 -5.01 -2.10 2.16
N PRO A 22 -4.41 -1.15 2.89
CA PRO A 22 -2.97 -1.06 3.03
C PRO A 22 -2.44 -1.98 4.12
N TYR A 23 -1.24 -2.48 3.88
CA TYR A 23 -0.35 -3.14 4.82
C TYR A 23 1.00 -2.43 4.76
N LEU A 24 1.58 -2.14 5.92
CA LEU A 24 2.91 -1.54 5.99
C LEU A 24 3.88 -2.56 6.59
N LEU A 25 4.87 -2.96 5.81
CA LEU A 25 5.92 -3.86 6.24
C LEU A 25 7.22 -3.09 6.39
N THR A 26 7.96 -3.35 7.45
CA THR A 26 9.30 -2.78 7.68
C THR A 26 10.34 -3.87 7.71
N VAL A 27 11.54 -3.56 7.22
CA VAL A 27 12.72 -4.40 7.44
C VAL A 27 13.70 -3.67 8.32
N CYS A 28 14.00 -4.26 9.47
CA CYS A 28 14.94 -3.70 10.44
C CYS A 28 15.92 -4.81 10.80
N SER A 29 17.21 -4.60 10.57
CA SER A 29 18.26 -5.62 10.77
C SER A 29 17.95 -6.95 10.07
N GLY A 30 17.48 -6.87 8.82
CA GLY A 30 17.17 -8.02 7.97
C GLY A 30 15.87 -8.78 8.32
N LYS A 31 15.08 -8.34 9.30
CA LYS A 31 13.80 -8.97 9.65
C LYS A 31 12.63 -8.17 9.15
N ALA A 32 11.73 -8.82 8.41
CA ALA A 32 10.44 -8.27 8.01
C ALA A 32 9.43 -8.30 9.17
N THR A 33 8.66 -7.24 9.34
CA THR A 33 7.56 -7.17 10.29
C THR A 33 6.45 -6.28 9.74
N VAL A 34 5.19 -6.72 9.84
CA VAL A 34 4.04 -5.87 9.52
C VAL A 34 3.77 -4.96 10.71
N LEU A 35 3.65 -3.66 10.42
CA LEU A 35 3.29 -2.66 11.41
C LEU A 35 1.79 -2.49 11.46
N SER A 36 1.27 -2.40 12.69
CA SER A 36 -0.06 -1.87 12.93
C SER A 36 -0.05 -0.33 12.82
N PRO A 37 -1.13 0.27 12.29
CA PRO A 37 -1.25 1.73 12.30
C PRO A 37 -1.35 2.23 13.75
N VAL A 38 -0.60 3.28 14.07
CA VAL A 38 -0.68 3.97 15.37
C VAL A 38 -1.93 4.86 15.44
N ARG A 39 -2.47 5.25 14.28
CA ARG A 39 -3.70 6.03 14.18
C ARG A 39 -4.42 5.71 12.89
N ARG A 40 -5.76 5.69 12.97
CA ARG A 40 -6.66 5.72 11.83
C ARG A 40 -7.52 6.96 11.93
N ARG A 41 -7.73 7.65 10.82
CA ARG A 41 -8.54 8.86 10.78
C ARG A 41 -9.18 9.06 9.42
N GLN A 42 -10.19 9.92 9.38
CA GLN A 42 -10.79 10.35 8.12
C GLN A 42 -9.78 11.13 7.27
N PHE A 43 -9.99 11.04 5.96
CA PHE A 43 -9.29 11.82 4.96
C PHE A 43 -9.53 13.33 5.12
N LEU A 44 -8.49 14.13 4.95
CA LEU A 44 -8.52 15.58 5.01
C LEU A 44 -7.96 16.17 3.71
N GLU A 45 -8.22 17.46 3.46
CA GLU A 45 -7.74 18.15 2.25
C GLU A 45 -6.22 18.09 2.08
N GLU A 46 -5.46 18.14 3.17
CA GLU A 46 -3.99 17.98 3.17
C GLU A 46 -3.50 16.63 2.64
N ASP A 47 -4.37 15.61 2.61
CA ASP A 47 -4.02 14.26 2.15
C ASP A 47 -4.18 14.11 0.63
N LEU A 48 -4.84 15.06 -0.05
CA LEU A 48 -5.19 14.98 -1.46
C LEU A 48 -3.98 14.74 -2.35
N VAL A 49 -2.93 15.55 -2.19
CA VAL A 49 -1.70 15.44 -2.99
C VAL A 49 -1.05 14.08 -2.79
N GLY A 50 -0.89 13.64 -1.54
CA GLY A 50 -0.27 12.35 -1.23
C GLY A 50 -1.09 11.15 -1.70
N PHE A 51 -2.42 11.27 -1.71
CA PHE A 51 -3.33 10.26 -2.25
C PHE A 51 -3.15 10.15 -3.76
N ASP A 52 -3.26 11.25 -4.51
CA ASP A 52 -3.18 11.24 -5.97
C ASP A 52 -1.80 10.79 -6.47
N GLU A 53 -0.72 11.20 -5.81
CA GLU A 53 0.66 10.79 -6.16
C GLU A 53 0.94 9.29 -5.92
N GLU A 54 0.26 8.68 -4.95
CA GLU A 54 0.49 7.30 -4.58
C GLU A 54 -0.55 6.36 -5.21
N ILE A 55 -1.83 6.61 -4.96
CA ILE A 55 -2.96 5.80 -5.41
C ILE A 55 -3.21 6.01 -6.91
N GLY A 56 -3.06 7.23 -7.41
CA GLY A 56 -3.14 7.51 -8.84
C GLY A 56 -2.09 6.72 -9.62
N PHE A 57 -0.87 6.62 -9.10
CA PHE A 57 0.20 5.85 -9.73
C PHE A 57 0.01 4.33 -9.61
N LEU A 58 -0.38 3.85 -8.43
CA LEU A 58 -0.45 2.41 -8.14
C LEU A 58 -1.72 1.74 -8.70
N ILE A 59 -2.85 2.44 -8.61
CA ILE A 59 -4.20 1.89 -8.84
C ILE A 59 -4.91 2.62 -9.98
N GLY A 60 -4.48 3.83 -10.34
CA GLY A 60 -5.09 4.60 -11.44
C GLY A 60 -6.38 5.31 -11.01
N ILE A 61 -6.47 5.66 -9.72
CA ILE A 61 -7.59 6.36 -9.10
C ILE A 61 -7.08 7.66 -8.48
N VAL A 62 -7.79 8.74 -8.71
CA VAL A 62 -7.57 10.04 -8.08
C VAL A 62 -8.71 10.37 -7.14
N TYR A 63 -8.49 11.27 -6.19
CA TYR A 63 -9.52 11.65 -5.23
C TYR A 63 -10.78 12.18 -5.92
N ASN A 64 -10.64 12.79 -7.11
CA ASN A 64 -11.77 13.28 -7.87
C ASN A 64 -12.77 12.18 -8.28
N ASP A 65 -12.33 10.92 -8.41
CA ASP A 65 -13.22 9.80 -8.74
C ASP A 65 -14.28 9.56 -7.65
N PHE A 66 -14.02 9.95 -6.41
CA PHE A 66 -14.95 9.82 -5.29
C PHE A 66 -16.12 10.82 -5.37
N PHE A 67 -15.99 11.93 -6.10
CA PHE A 67 -17.12 12.84 -6.32
C PHE A 67 -18.16 12.28 -7.30
N HIS A 68 -17.77 11.30 -8.12
CA HIS A 68 -18.63 10.67 -9.12
C HIS A 68 -19.17 9.30 -8.68
N GLY A 69 -18.88 8.90 -7.44
CA GLY A 69 -19.30 7.62 -6.88
C GLY A 69 -19.67 7.70 -5.40
N GLU A 70 -19.90 6.53 -4.82
CA GLU A 70 -20.07 6.33 -3.39
C GLU A 70 -18.80 5.69 -2.85
N GLY A 71 -18.17 6.34 -1.90
CA GLY A 71 -16.93 5.82 -1.33
C GLY A 71 -16.45 6.64 -0.14
N ASN A 72 -15.48 6.09 0.56
CA ASN A 72 -14.81 6.74 1.66
C ASN A 72 -13.31 6.41 1.62
N VAL A 73 -12.50 7.34 2.15
CA VAL A 73 -11.08 7.14 2.32
C VAL A 73 -10.73 7.27 3.81
N GLU A 74 -10.02 6.29 4.32
CA GLU A 74 -9.42 6.29 5.66
C GLU A 74 -7.90 6.37 5.54
N VAL A 75 -7.28 7.22 6.36
CA VAL A 75 -5.83 7.38 6.41
C VAL A 75 -5.28 6.56 7.58
N PHE A 76 -4.34 5.69 7.25
CA PHE A 76 -3.59 4.87 8.19
C PHE A 76 -2.24 5.53 8.42
N GLU A 77 -1.96 5.91 9.67
CA GLU A 77 -0.70 6.53 10.06
C GLU A 77 0.12 5.50 10.84
N TYR A 78 1.37 5.32 10.41
CA TYR A 78 2.32 4.39 10.98
C TYR A 78 3.51 5.13 11.56
N ASP A 79 3.99 4.68 12.72
CA ASP A 79 5.29 5.08 13.23
C ASP A 79 6.34 4.08 12.74
N VAL A 80 7.34 4.58 12.01
CA VAL A 80 8.39 3.74 11.41
C VAL A 80 9.70 4.08 12.08
N SER A 81 10.27 3.10 12.79
CA SER A 81 11.54 3.28 13.49
C SER A 81 12.64 3.78 12.56
N SER A 82 13.50 4.64 13.10
CA SER A 82 14.68 5.14 12.40
C SER A 82 15.74 4.06 12.13
N SER A 83 15.67 2.94 12.85
CA SER A 83 16.56 1.79 12.69
C SER A 83 16.17 0.88 11.52
N CYS A 84 15.03 1.12 10.87
CA CYS A 84 14.58 0.28 9.76
C CYS A 84 15.19 0.77 8.44
N GLU A 85 15.67 -0.19 7.64
CA GLU A 85 16.40 0.03 6.40
C GLU A 85 15.43 0.16 5.21
N MET A 86 14.30 -0.55 5.27
CA MET A 86 13.28 -0.53 4.22
C MET A 86 11.86 -0.50 4.78
N VAL A 87 10.96 0.05 3.97
CA VAL A 87 9.51 0.03 4.18
C VAL A 87 8.83 -0.38 2.89
N ALA A 88 7.93 -1.34 2.95
CA ALA A 88 7.07 -1.71 1.84
C ALA A 88 5.62 -1.39 2.20
N LYS A 89 5.00 -0.48 1.45
CA LYS A 89 3.54 -0.32 1.45
C LYS A 89 2.98 -1.32 0.45
N ILE A 90 2.15 -2.23 0.93
CA ILE A 90 1.49 -3.26 0.13
C ILE A 90 -0.01 -3.00 0.20
N TYR A 91 -0.62 -2.81 -0.96
CA TYR A 91 -2.05 -2.58 -1.11
C TYR A 91 -2.70 -3.85 -1.63
N GLU A 92 -3.56 -4.46 -0.82
CA GLU A 92 -4.54 -5.44 -1.30
C GLU A 92 -5.64 -4.68 -2.03
N VAL A 93 -5.84 -4.99 -3.31
CA VAL A 93 -6.84 -4.37 -4.15
C VAL A 93 -7.83 -5.43 -4.60
N ARG A 94 -9.10 -5.18 -4.30
CA ARG A 94 -10.23 -5.93 -4.85
C ARG A 94 -10.91 -5.04 -5.87
N ASP A 95 -10.97 -5.50 -7.10
CA ASP A 95 -11.62 -4.80 -8.21
C ASP A 95 -12.62 -5.73 -8.89
N SER A 96 -13.91 -5.44 -8.76
CA SER A 96 -14.98 -6.19 -9.42
C SER A 96 -14.89 -7.72 -9.17
N GLY A 97 -14.48 -8.10 -7.95
CA GLY A 97 -14.27 -9.49 -7.53
C GLY A 97 -12.87 -10.07 -7.80
N PHE A 98 -12.00 -9.36 -8.51
CA PHE A 98 -10.60 -9.76 -8.72
C PHE A 98 -9.70 -9.23 -7.62
N LEU A 99 -8.91 -10.12 -7.00
CA LEU A 99 -7.94 -9.80 -5.96
C LEU A 99 -6.52 -9.71 -6.55
N TYR A 100 -5.84 -8.60 -6.31
CA TYR A 100 -4.42 -8.44 -6.63
C TYR A 100 -3.72 -7.53 -5.63
N TYR A 101 -2.38 -7.48 -5.72
CA TYR A 101 -1.55 -6.64 -4.85
C TYR A 101 -0.77 -5.60 -5.67
N ARG A 102 -0.64 -4.41 -5.10
CA ARG A 102 0.25 -3.35 -5.56
C ARG A 102 1.20 -2.95 -4.45
N ALA A 103 2.41 -2.56 -4.78
CA ALA A 103 3.35 -2.14 -3.75
C ALA A 103 4.22 -0.96 -4.16
N ARG A 104 4.61 -0.19 -3.14
CA ARG A 104 5.66 0.82 -3.22
C ARG A 104 6.65 0.57 -2.10
N VAL A 105 7.92 0.42 -2.47
CA VAL A 105 9.02 0.11 -1.54
C VAL A 105 9.94 1.30 -1.44
N TYR A 106 10.28 1.62 -0.21
CA TYR A 106 11.15 2.70 0.19
C TYR A 106 12.39 2.12 0.86
N LYS A 107 13.54 2.73 0.60
CA LYS A 107 14.79 2.43 1.27
C LYS A 107 15.31 3.70 1.93
N ARG A 108 15.88 3.55 3.12
CA ARG A 108 16.66 4.61 3.75
C ARG A 108 18.08 4.54 3.23
N SER A 109 18.58 5.63 2.68
CA SER A 109 19.96 5.73 2.21
C SER A 109 20.84 6.26 3.34
N GLU A 110 22.04 5.71 3.51
CA GLU A 110 23.00 6.26 4.47
C GLU A 110 23.32 7.71 4.11
N GLY A 111 23.29 8.61 5.11
CA GLY A 111 23.60 10.02 4.93
C GLY A 111 22.53 10.87 4.23
N VAL A 112 21.38 10.30 3.86
CA VAL A 112 20.24 11.05 3.32
C VAL A 112 19.11 11.06 4.34
N GLU A 113 18.60 12.24 4.67
CA GLU A 113 17.43 12.36 5.52
C GLU A 113 16.17 11.96 4.73
N GLY A 114 15.44 10.97 5.24
CA GLY A 114 14.17 10.53 4.68
C GLY A 114 14.20 9.19 3.94
N TRP A 115 13.16 8.96 3.15
CA TRP A 115 12.89 7.68 2.46
C TRP A 115 12.96 7.89 0.95
N THR A 116 13.72 7.04 0.25
CA THR A 116 13.78 7.05 -1.22
C THR A 116 12.96 5.90 -1.78
N VAL A 117 12.10 6.17 -2.77
CA VAL A 117 11.37 5.12 -3.48
C VAL A 117 12.35 4.32 -4.34
N ILE A 118 12.47 3.02 -4.09
CA ILE A 118 13.32 2.10 -4.88
C ILE A 118 12.50 1.19 -5.80
N PHE A 119 11.22 1.04 -5.51
CA PHE A 119 10.28 0.30 -6.34
C PHE A 119 8.87 0.88 -6.20
N SER A 120 8.14 0.92 -7.30
CA SER A 120 6.72 1.23 -7.30
C SER A 120 6.07 0.46 -8.44
N ASP A 121 5.02 -0.28 -8.12
CA ASP A 121 4.10 -0.75 -9.14
C ASP A 121 3.46 0.43 -9.86
N HIS A 122 2.92 0.13 -11.04
CA HIS A 122 2.15 1.08 -11.84
C HIS A 122 0.85 0.43 -12.29
N PHE A 123 -0.25 1.18 -12.26
CA PHE A 123 -1.59 0.65 -12.56
C PHE A 123 -1.68 -0.01 -13.95
N SER A 124 -0.92 0.49 -14.93
CA SER A 124 -0.92 -0.05 -16.30
C SER A 124 -0.28 -1.43 -16.43
N LYS A 125 0.50 -1.88 -15.43
CA LYS A 125 1.11 -3.22 -15.45
C LYS A 125 0.12 -4.24 -14.89
N PRO A 126 -0.15 -5.37 -15.56
CA PRO A 126 -1.10 -6.36 -15.06
C PRO A 126 -0.66 -6.88 -13.68
N GLY A 127 -1.54 -6.79 -12.69
CA GLY A 127 -1.30 -7.36 -11.36
C GLY A 127 -1.32 -8.89 -11.46
N ARG A 128 -0.18 -9.55 -11.17
CA ARG A 128 -0.10 -11.01 -11.12
C ARG A 128 -0.02 -11.46 -9.66
N PRO A 129 -1.10 -12.04 -9.08
CA PRO A 129 -1.14 -12.33 -7.64
C PRO A 129 -0.05 -13.29 -7.16
N LYS A 130 0.23 -14.35 -7.93
CA LYS A 130 1.17 -15.41 -7.52
C LYS A 130 2.64 -14.99 -7.48
N HIS A 131 3.06 -14.07 -8.35
CA HIS A 131 4.47 -13.67 -8.45
C HIS A 131 4.80 -12.40 -7.69
N LYS A 132 3.80 -11.68 -7.17
CA LYS A 132 4.03 -10.38 -6.53
C LYS A 132 4.77 -10.51 -5.20
N LEU A 133 4.46 -11.52 -4.40
CA LEU A 133 5.18 -11.76 -3.15
C LEU A 133 6.62 -12.22 -3.39
N GLU A 134 6.86 -13.03 -4.43
CA GLU A 134 8.21 -13.43 -4.85
C GLU A 134 9.04 -12.22 -5.27
N GLU A 135 8.48 -11.34 -6.10
CA GLU A 135 9.11 -10.10 -6.55
C GLU A 135 9.42 -9.19 -5.35
N LEU A 136 8.46 -9.01 -4.44
CA LEU A 136 8.64 -8.19 -3.25
C LEU A 136 9.68 -8.76 -2.30
N SER A 137 9.67 -10.08 -2.06
CA SER A 137 10.67 -10.79 -1.27
C SER A 137 12.09 -10.53 -1.83
N ALA A 138 12.26 -10.60 -3.15
CA ALA A 138 13.53 -10.32 -3.81
C ALA A 138 13.97 -8.85 -3.68
N ILE A 139 13.04 -7.89 -3.82
CA ILE A 139 13.33 -6.44 -3.71
C ILE A 139 13.69 -6.07 -2.27
N ILE A 140 12.93 -6.59 -1.31
CA ILE A 140 13.04 -6.28 0.11
C ILE A 140 14.21 -7.05 0.76
N GLY A 141 14.66 -8.15 0.14
CA GLY A 141 15.78 -8.95 0.61
C GLY A 141 15.44 -9.86 1.80
N VAL A 142 14.20 -10.33 1.87
CA VAL A 142 13.68 -11.20 2.95
C VAL A 142 13.16 -12.50 2.37
N ARG A 143 13.07 -13.56 3.18
CA ARG A 143 12.57 -14.86 2.69
C ARG A 143 11.08 -14.77 2.37
N LEU A 144 10.65 -15.48 1.32
CA LEU A 144 9.25 -15.46 0.88
C LEU A 144 8.31 -15.95 1.99
N GLU A 145 8.74 -16.95 2.77
CA GLU A 145 7.98 -17.51 3.88
C GLU A 145 7.76 -16.46 4.98
N GLU A 146 8.79 -15.69 5.34
CA GLU A 146 8.71 -14.62 6.34
C GLU A 146 7.76 -13.52 5.88
N LEU A 147 7.82 -13.13 4.60
CA LEU A 147 6.90 -12.16 4.01
C LEU A 147 5.45 -12.68 4.01
N ALA A 148 5.26 -13.95 3.66
CA ALA A 148 3.94 -14.57 3.61
C ALA A 148 3.34 -14.75 5.01
N GLU A 149 4.13 -15.12 6.02
CA GLU A 149 3.71 -15.22 7.42
C GLU A 149 3.29 -13.84 7.95
N ALA A 150 4.11 -12.82 7.74
CA ALA A 150 3.81 -11.46 8.20
C ALA A 150 2.49 -10.92 7.63
N LEU A 151 2.15 -11.25 6.37
CA LEU A 151 0.86 -10.88 5.77
C LEU A 151 -0.32 -11.76 6.22
N LYS A 152 -0.07 -13.03 6.57
CA LYS A 152 -1.12 -13.96 7.04
C LYS A 152 -1.60 -13.63 8.45
N GLU A 153 -0.70 -13.28 9.36
CA GLU A 153 -1.05 -12.94 10.75
C GLU A 153 -2.06 -11.78 10.81
N GLU A 154 -1.94 -10.81 9.91
CA GLU A 154 -2.87 -9.69 9.79
C GLU A 154 -4.22 -10.08 9.16
N HIS A 155 -4.27 -11.16 8.38
CA HIS A 155 -5.54 -11.70 7.86
C HIS A 155 -6.30 -12.53 8.91
N ALA A 156 -5.58 -13.16 9.85
CA ALA A 156 -6.16 -13.98 10.92
C ALA A 156 -6.61 -13.18 12.15
N ALA A 157 -6.17 -11.94 12.30
CA ALA A 157 -6.52 -11.04 13.41
C ALA A 157 -7.88 -10.30 13.22
N LYS A 158 -8.74 -10.75 12.30
CA LYS A 158 -10.09 -10.23 12.03
C LYS A 158 -11.14 -11.31 12.24
#